data_AF-A0A2E0VXY2-F1
#
_entry.id   AF-A0A2E0VXY2-F1
#
_cell.length_a   1.000
_cell.length_b   1.000
_cell.length_c   1.000
_cell.angle_alpha   90.00
_cell.angle_beta   90.00
_cell.angle_gamma   90.00
#
_symmetry.space_group_name_H-M   'P 1'
#
loop_
_entity.id
_entity.type
_entity.pdbx_description
1 polymer ?
#
loop_
_entity_poly.entity_id
_entity_poly.type
_entity_poly.pdbx_seq_one_letter_code
_entity_poly.pdbx_strand_id
1 'polypeptide(L)'
;MTLHEEIKNILLENGKPLTTSQIADFVNDRKIYLKRDNSKVSSFQIHGRTKNYSNIFLRNKTIVGLRNRDEALMNSDEFNSEEPNYQANNPIINFMFNQGHTEFNDLINVDKIKFLIDNGFINLGKIKHLLIEGLPQISELQSSGLYAITAYENYKPSYYNHQEAIENGNVVSPWEASRLINKWVDGAEILYYGLAGAKSSRPLKVRLNDLLKHAFGDITERGPHKGGEIIWQLKNWQDFELWALPTGAPPEPRDKEYLLLKKFYETTGKLPFANRQF
;
A
#
# COMPACT_ATOMS: atom_id res chain seq x y z
N MET A 1 14.67 22.22 19.47
CA MET A 1 13.75 22.33 18.34
C MET A 1 13.09 20.98 18.09
N THR A 2 11.78 20.90 18.12
CA THR A 2 11.01 19.72 17.69
C THR A 2 10.54 19.86 16.24
N LEU A 3 10.16 18.76 15.59
CA LEU A 3 9.70 18.80 14.20
C LEU A 3 8.45 19.65 13.99
N HIS A 4 7.50 19.65 14.93
CA HIS A 4 6.28 20.45 14.77
C HIS A 4 6.52 21.95 15.02
N GLU A 5 7.43 22.32 15.92
CA GLU A 5 7.87 23.71 16.06
C GLU A 5 8.54 24.21 14.78
N GLU A 6 9.40 23.39 14.17
CA GLU A 6 10.07 23.76 12.93
C GLU A 6 9.09 23.90 11.76
N ILE A 7 8.12 22.99 11.62
CA ILE A 7 7.05 23.10 10.62
C ILE A 7 6.26 24.40 10.81
N LYS A 8 5.93 24.76 12.06
CA LYS A 8 5.22 26.01 12.36
C LYS A 8 6.06 27.23 11.94
N ASN A 9 7.36 27.25 12.23
CA ASN A 9 8.25 28.34 11.83
C ASN A 9 8.34 28.49 10.31
N ILE A 10 8.51 27.38 9.58
CA ILE A 10 8.53 27.37 8.12
C ILE A 10 7.25 27.98 7.54
N LEU A 11 6.09 27.57 8.07
CA LEU A 11 4.81 28.09 7.62
C LEU A 11 4.64 29.57 7.95
N LEU A 12 5.07 30.03 9.13
CA LEU A 12 5.05 31.44 9.51
C LEU A 12 5.93 32.28 8.58
N GLU A 13 7.17 31.87 8.35
CA GLU A 13 8.13 32.58 7.50
C GLU A 13 7.71 32.65 6.03
N ASN A 14 7.12 31.58 5.50
CA ASN A 14 6.64 31.56 4.13
C ASN A 14 5.32 32.32 3.93
N GLY A 15 4.61 32.68 5.01
CA GLY A 15 3.40 33.48 4.95
C GLY A 15 2.18 32.82 4.30
N LYS A 16 2.31 31.58 3.81
CA LYS A 16 1.26 30.84 3.11
C LYS A 16 1.26 29.36 3.46
N PRO A 17 0.19 28.61 3.16
CA PRO A 17 0.23 27.17 3.20
C PRO A 17 1.22 26.56 2.22
N LEU A 18 1.75 25.41 2.57
CA LEU A 18 2.74 24.69 1.78
C LEU A 18 2.40 23.21 1.70
N THR A 19 2.89 22.52 0.67
CA THR A 19 2.78 21.07 0.59
C THR A 19 3.70 20.39 1.61
N THR A 20 3.37 19.17 2.00
CA THR A 20 4.21 18.34 2.87
C THR A 20 5.61 18.09 2.28
N SER A 21 5.76 18.10 0.95
CA SER A 21 7.07 18.00 0.29
C SER A 21 7.87 19.28 0.46
N GLN A 22 7.28 20.45 0.13
CA GLN A 22 7.95 21.74 0.30
C GLN A 22 8.40 21.94 1.75
N ILE A 23 7.56 21.58 2.72
CA ILE A 23 7.92 21.66 4.14
C ILE A 23 9.07 20.71 4.47
N ALA A 24 9.07 19.48 3.94
CA ALA A 24 10.17 18.54 4.16
C ALA A 24 11.50 19.06 3.58
N ASP A 25 11.46 19.64 2.38
CA ASP A 25 12.62 20.25 1.74
C ASP A 25 13.16 21.41 2.60
N PHE A 26 12.29 22.33 3.05
CA PHE A 26 12.68 23.40 3.98
C PHE A 26 13.26 22.87 5.29
N VAL A 27 12.66 21.85 5.91
CA VAL A 27 13.20 21.25 7.15
C VAL A 27 14.61 20.72 6.92
N ASN A 28 14.83 20.00 5.82
CA ASN A 28 16.12 19.39 5.50
C ASN A 28 17.19 20.41 5.13
N ASP A 29 16.82 21.46 4.40
CA ASP A 29 17.73 22.50 3.93
C ASP A 29 18.17 23.42 5.06
N ARG A 30 17.23 23.79 5.96
CA ARG A 30 17.51 24.66 7.10
C ARG A 30 18.37 23.97 8.16
N LYS A 31 18.32 22.63 8.25
CA LYS A 31 19.06 21.80 9.23
C LYS A 31 18.87 22.19 10.70
N ILE A 32 17.80 22.93 11.03
CA ILE A 32 17.51 23.37 12.40
C ILE A 32 16.88 22.23 13.21
N TYR A 33 16.06 21.40 12.55
CA TYR A 33 15.66 20.11 13.07
C TYR A 33 16.45 19.01 12.36
N LEU A 34 17.06 18.11 13.15
CA LEU A 34 17.71 16.91 12.66
C LEU A 34 17.08 15.69 13.32
N LYS A 35 16.91 14.62 12.54
CA LYS A 35 16.54 13.32 13.09
C LYS A 35 17.70 12.80 13.95
N ARG A 36 17.37 11.96 14.94
CA ARG A 36 18.38 11.29 15.79
C ARG A 36 19.40 10.47 14.98
N ASP A 37 18.97 9.93 13.85
CA ASP A 37 19.79 9.14 12.92
C ASP A 37 20.42 9.98 11.79
N ASN A 38 20.28 11.31 11.83
CA ASN A 38 20.72 12.27 10.80
C ASN A 38 20.17 12.05 9.38
N SER A 39 19.22 11.13 9.19
CA SER A 39 18.57 10.97 7.89
C SER A 39 17.63 12.15 7.59
N LYS A 40 17.28 12.32 6.32
CA LYS A 40 16.35 13.36 5.88
C LYS A 40 14.94 13.14 6.46
N VAL A 41 14.27 14.25 6.77
CA VAL A 41 12.84 14.28 7.08
C VAL A 41 12.05 14.12 5.80
N SER A 42 11.14 13.15 5.75
CA SER A 42 10.27 12.95 4.59
C SER A 42 8.96 13.72 4.71
N SER A 43 8.31 13.99 3.56
CA SER A 43 6.97 14.57 3.50
C SER A 43 5.94 13.78 4.30
N PHE A 44 6.10 12.46 4.43
CA PHE A 44 5.25 11.61 5.27
C PHE A 44 5.43 11.89 6.76
N GLN A 45 6.66 12.19 7.21
CA GLN A 45 6.89 12.58 8.59
C GLN A 45 6.28 13.95 8.90
N ILE A 46 6.28 14.88 7.92
CA ILE A 46 5.53 16.13 8.01
C ILE A 46 4.02 15.87 8.10
N HIS A 47 3.50 15.01 7.22
CA HIS A 47 2.08 14.63 7.20
C HIS A 47 1.63 14.03 8.54
N GLY A 48 2.36 13.02 9.03
CA GLY A 48 2.06 12.37 10.30
C GLY A 48 2.19 13.32 11.48
N ARG A 49 3.21 14.19 11.47
CA ARG A 49 3.39 15.20 12.53
C ARG A 49 2.25 16.20 12.53
N THR A 50 1.89 16.78 11.40
CA THR A 50 0.83 17.80 11.30
C THR A 50 -0.55 17.21 11.60
N LYS A 51 -0.80 15.94 11.26
CA LYS A 51 -2.02 15.21 11.67
C LYS A 51 -2.18 15.13 13.20
N ASN A 52 -1.08 14.85 13.91
CA ASN A 52 -1.11 14.68 15.38
C ASN A 52 -1.23 16.00 16.15
N TYR A 53 -1.06 17.14 15.48
CA TYR A 53 -1.15 18.49 16.06
C TYR A 53 -2.23 19.29 15.34
N SER A 54 -3.43 18.71 15.23
CA SER A 54 -4.61 19.29 14.54
C SER A 54 -5.13 20.58 15.20
N ASN A 55 -4.74 20.84 16.44
CA ASN A 55 -4.95 22.10 17.15
C ASN A 55 -4.05 23.24 16.64
N ILE A 56 -2.93 22.92 15.97
CA ILE A 56 -1.99 23.88 15.42
C ILE A 56 -2.14 23.97 13.89
N PHE A 57 -2.27 22.82 13.23
CA PHE A 57 -2.24 22.72 11.78
C PHE A 57 -3.62 22.41 11.19
N LEU A 58 -3.87 23.03 10.04
CA LEU A 58 -4.93 22.67 9.10
C LEU A 58 -4.33 21.83 7.99
N ARG A 59 -5.13 20.91 7.46
CA ARG A 59 -4.70 20.02 6.39
C ARG A 59 -5.78 19.85 5.35
N ASN A 60 -5.40 20.02 4.08
CA ASN A 60 -6.20 19.61 2.93
C ASN A 60 -5.29 18.77 2.01
N LYS A 61 -5.58 17.47 1.88
CA LYS A 61 -4.73 16.48 1.19
C LYS A 61 -3.25 16.58 1.65
N THR A 62 -2.37 17.07 0.79
CA THR A 62 -0.93 17.25 1.01
C THR A 62 -0.55 18.66 1.45
N ILE A 63 -1.50 19.60 1.51
CA ILE A 63 -1.26 20.99 1.88
C ILE A 63 -1.49 21.16 3.38
N VAL A 64 -0.58 21.90 4.01
CA VAL A 64 -0.59 22.19 5.44
C VAL A 64 -0.61 23.70 5.63
N GLY A 65 -1.55 24.16 6.45
CA GLY A 65 -1.67 25.55 6.91
C GLY A 65 -1.70 25.67 8.44
N LEU A 66 -1.74 26.89 8.94
CA LEU A 66 -1.87 27.21 10.37
C LEU A 66 -3.33 27.55 10.69
N ARG A 67 -3.88 26.95 11.76
CA ARG A 67 -5.30 27.12 12.13
C ARG A 67 -5.72 28.57 12.33
N ASN A 68 -4.88 29.39 12.93
CA ASN A 68 -5.21 30.79 13.23
C ASN A 68 -4.91 31.77 12.09
N ARG A 69 -4.52 31.28 10.90
CA ARG A 69 -4.15 32.13 9.74
C ARG A 69 -4.86 31.68 8.47
N ASP A 70 -4.86 30.38 8.21
CA ASP A 70 -5.17 29.82 6.90
C ASP A 70 -6.58 29.21 6.82
N GLU A 71 -7.41 29.30 7.87
CA GLU A 71 -8.69 28.59 7.95
C GLU A 71 -9.69 28.98 6.86
N ALA A 72 -9.83 30.28 6.57
CA ALA A 72 -10.69 30.74 5.49
C ALA A 72 -10.19 30.30 4.10
N LEU A 73 -8.87 30.32 3.89
CA LEU A 73 -8.26 29.94 2.62
C LEU A 73 -8.34 28.41 2.39
N MET A 74 -8.06 27.62 3.41
CA MET A 74 -8.09 26.15 3.39
C MET A 74 -9.47 25.53 3.20
N ASN A 75 -10.52 26.27 3.58
CA ASN A 75 -11.91 25.86 3.47
C ASN A 75 -12.62 26.43 2.23
N SER A 76 -11.91 27.19 1.40
CA SER A 76 -12.47 27.75 0.16
C SER A 76 -12.64 26.67 -0.93
N ASP A 77 -13.64 26.85 -1.79
CA ASP A 77 -13.94 25.90 -2.88
C ASP A 77 -12.76 25.72 -3.84
N GLU A 78 -11.87 26.72 -3.94
CA GLU A 78 -10.64 26.72 -4.76
C GLU A 78 -9.70 25.55 -4.41
N PHE A 79 -9.61 25.14 -3.12
CA PHE A 79 -8.82 23.98 -2.70
C PHE A 79 -9.57 22.64 -2.80
N ASN A 80 -10.89 22.69 -3.01
CA ASN A 80 -11.74 21.52 -3.18
C ASN A 80 -12.00 21.18 -4.65
N SER A 81 -11.76 22.09 -5.60
CA SER A 81 -12.15 21.95 -7.00
C SER A 81 -11.03 21.73 -8.03
N GLU A 82 -9.74 21.68 -7.66
CA GLU A 82 -8.66 21.47 -8.64
C GLU A 82 -7.79 20.24 -8.34
N GLU A 83 -7.78 19.29 -9.28
CA GLU A 83 -6.69 18.33 -9.48
C GLU A 83 -5.43 19.13 -9.90
N PRO A 84 -4.27 19.00 -9.22
CA PRO A 84 -3.13 19.85 -9.55
C PRO A 84 -2.49 19.43 -10.87
N ASN A 85 -2.55 20.33 -11.86
CA ASN A 85 -1.76 20.26 -13.09
C ASN A 85 -0.29 20.57 -12.77
N TYR A 86 0.54 19.53 -12.60
CA TYR A 86 1.99 19.67 -12.46
C TYR A 86 2.62 19.93 -13.83
N GLN A 87 2.89 21.20 -14.16
CA GLN A 87 3.85 21.55 -15.22
C GLN A 87 5.22 21.85 -14.62
N ALA A 88 6.14 20.90 -14.71
CA ALA A 88 7.56 21.13 -14.42
C ALA A 88 8.28 21.59 -15.71
N ASN A 89 8.77 22.82 -15.72
CA ASN A 89 9.57 23.40 -16.82
C ASN A 89 11.00 22.84 -16.86
N ASN A 90 11.15 21.53 -17.06
CA ASN A 90 12.45 20.93 -17.38
C ASN A 90 12.26 19.70 -18.28
N PRO A 91 12.72 19.72 -19.55
CA PRO A 91 12.48 18.66 -20.53
C PRO A 91 13.00 17.29 -20.08
N ILE A 92 14.06 17.26 -19.28
CA ILE A 92 14.66 16.03 -18.75
C ILE A 92 13.83 15.49 -17.58
N ILE A 93 13.23 16.38 -16.79
CA ILE A 93 12.34 15.99 -15.69
C ILE A 93 11.02 15.44 -16.25
N ASN A 94 10.44 16.03 -17.30
CA ASN A 94 9.28 15.43 -17.97
C ASN A 94 9.60 14.07 -18.60
N PHE A 95 10.82 13.87 -19.12
CA PHE A 95 11.24 12.57 -19.62
C PHE A 95 11.43 11.53 -18.48
N MET A 96 11.92 11.96 -17.31
CA MET A 96 12.08 11.10 -16.13
C MET A 96 10.76 10.81 -15.38
N PHE A 97 9.83 11.76 -15.30
CA PHE A 97 8.49 11.52 -14.76
C PHE A 97 7.64 10.65 -15.69
N ASN A 98 7.84 10.73 -17.01
CA ASN A 98 7.14 9.88 -17.97
C ASN A 98 7.72 8.46 -18.09
N GLN A 99 8.85 8.15 -17.44
CA GLN A 99 9.51 6.84 -17.51
C GLN A 99 9.74 6.17 -16.13
N GLY A 100 9.05 6.64 -15.09
CA GLY A 100 8.87 5.90 -13.84
C GLY A 100 7.41 5.51 -13.72
N HIS A 101 7.08 4.22 -13.78
CA HIS A 101 5.72 3.69 -13.82
C HIS A 101 4.78 4.25 -12.72
N THR A 102 4.13 5.36 -13.10
CA THR A 102 2.69 5.53 -13.34
C THR A 102 1.78 5.38 -12.13
N GLU A 103 1.02 6.45 -11.86
CA GLU A 103 -0.33 6.33 -11.33
C GLU A 103 -1.06 5.20 -12.06
N PHE A 104 -1.91 4.42 -11.38
CA PHE A 104 -2.66 3.37 -12.06
C PHE A 104 -3.37 3.95 -13.27
N ASN A 105 -3.16 3.36 -14.46
CA ASN A 105 -3.60 3.91 -15.74
C ASN A 105 -5.10 4.26 -15.72
N ASP A 106 -5.88 3.45 -14.99
CA ASP A 106 -7.23 3.73 -14.51
C ASP A 106 -7.54 2.80 -13.33
N LEU A 107 -8.16 3.31 -12.26
CA LEU A 107 -8.62 2.52 -11.11
C LEU A 107 -9.94 1.77 -11.39
N ILE A 108 -10.12 1.25 -12.60
CA ILE A 108 -11.32 0.54 -13.03
C ILE A 108 -11.10 -0.96 -12.88
N ASN A 109 -12.14 -1.69 -12.43
CA ASN A 109 -12.11 -3.15 -12.31
C ASN A 109 -10.92 -3.70 -11.49
N VAL A 110 -10.55 -3.02 -10.40
CA VAL A 110 -9.48 -3.45 -9.48
C VAL A 110 -9.74 -4.81 -8.81
N ASP A 111 -10.90 -5.40 -9.04
CA ASP A 111 -11.28 -6.75 -8.63
C ASP A 111 -11.07 -7.81 -9.71
N LYS A 112 -10.53 -7.45 -10.89
CA LYS A 112 -10.26 -8.33 -12.03
C LYS A 112 -8.77 -8.51 -12.32
N ILE A 113 -8.38 -9.67 -12.83
CA ILE A 113 -7.02 -9.97 -13.31
C ILE A 113 -6.61 -9.02 -14.43
N LYS A 114 -7.56 -8.60 -15.29
CA LYS A 114 -7.27 -7.63 -16.36
C LYS A 114 -6.64 -6.35 -15.81
N PHE A 115 -7.08 -5.86 -14.65
CA PHE A 115 -6.47 -4.69 -14.01
C PHE A 115 -4.99 -4.91 -13.69
N LEU A 116 -4.61 -6.09 -13.22
CA LEU A 116 -3.20 -6.43 -12.95
C LEU A 116 -2.36 -6.38 -14.23
N ILE A 117 -2.88 -6.97 -15.31
CA ILE A 117 -2.22 -6.99 -16.63
C ILE A 117 -2.02 -5.55 -17.14
N ASP A 118 -3.09 -4.75 -17.13
CA ASP A 118 -3.09 -3.38 -17.66
C ASP A 118 -2.20 -2.43 -16.84
N ASN A 119 -1.88 -2.77 -15.58
CA ASN A 119 -1.09 -1.97 -14.67
C ASN A 119 0.29 -2.58 -14.35
N GLY A 120 0.77 -3.49 -15.21
CA GLY A 120 2.17 -3.95 -15.18
C GLY A 120 2.51 -4.87 -14.00
N PHE A 121 1.53 -5.53 -13.37
CA PHE A 121 1.83 -6.60 -12.44
C PHE A 121 2.44 -7.79 -13.18
N ILE A 122 3.53 -8.30 -12.65
CA ILE A 122 4.24 -9.47 -13.15
C ILE A 122 3.57 -10.71 -12.55
N ASN A 123 3.03 -11.59 -13.39
CA ASN A 123 2.57 -12.91 -12.95
C ASN A 123 3.79 -13.78 -12.61
N LEU A 124 3.92 -14.19 -11.35
CA LEU A 124 5.00 -15.04 -10.87
C LEU A 124 4.70 -16.53 -11.03
N GLY A 125 3.44 -16.88 -11.31
CA GLY A 125 2.97 -18.24 -11.51
C GLY A 125 2.06 -18.75 -10.39
N LYS A 126 1.66 -20.02 -10.54
CA LYS A 126 0.80 -20.72 -9.58
C LYS A 126 1.54 -20.98 -8.28
N ILE A 127 0.83 -20.86 -7.16
CA ILE A 127 1.39 -21.06 -5.83
C ILE A 127 2.02 -22.46 -5.70
N LYS A 128 1.39 -23.52 -6.22
CA LYS A 128 1.96 -24.88 -6.18
C LYS A 128 3.34 -24.99 -6.82
N HIS A 129 3.58 -24.30 -7.93
CA HIS A 129 4.89 -24.33 -8.59
C HIS A 129 5.88 -23.48 -7.79
N LEU A 130 5.46 -22.31 -7.31
CA LEU A 130 6.29 -21.44 -6.48
C LEU A 130 6.73 -22.09 -5.15
N LEU A 131 5.92 -22.99 -4.58
CA LEU A 131 6.30 -23.75 -3.39
C LEU A 131 7.37 -24.81 -3.66
N ILE A 132 7.43 -25.36 -4.87
CA ILE A 132 8.38 -26.40 -5.27
C ILE A 132 9.66 -25.77 -5.83
N GLU A 133 9.52 -24.78 -6.71
CA GLU A 133 10.59 -24.20 -7.51
C GLU A 133 11.16 -22.92 -6.88
N GLY A 134 10.43 -22.31 -5.95
CA GLY A 134 10.73 -21.01 -5.38
C GLY A 134 10.27 -19.84 -6.27
N LEU A 135 10.52 -18.62 -5.80
CA LEU A 135 10.24 -17.41 -6.58
C LEU A 135 11.19 -17.28 -7.78
N PRO A 136 10.71 -16.76 -8.93
CA PRO A 136 11.56 -16.53 -10.09
C PRO A 136 12.69 -15.55 -9.77
N GLN A 137 13.86 -15.74 -10.38
CA GLN A 137 15.04 -14.89 -10.18
C GLN A 137 15.00 -13.65 -11.05
N ILE A 138 14.02 -12.77 -10.80
CA ILE A 138 13.89 -11.47 -11.46
C ILE A 138 14.33 -10.33 -10.51
N SER A 139 14.99 -9.32 -11.07
CA SER A 139 15.62 -8.22 -10.32
C SER A 139 14.60 -7.32 -9.62
N GLU A 140 13.41 -7.24 -10.20
CA GLU A 140 12.25 -6.45 -9.79
C GLU A 140 11.78 -6.81 -8.38
N LEU A 141 11.91 -8.09 -7.99
CA LEU A 141 11.56 -8.55 -6.65
C LEU A 141 12.51 -8.06 -5.54
N GLN A 142 13.65 -7.44 -5.90
CA GLN A 142 14.54 -6.81 -4.92
C GLN A 142 14.02 -5.45 -4.44
N SER A 143 13.03 -4.88 -5.12
CA SER A 143 12.37 -3.63 -4.73
C SER A 143 11.23 -3.85 -3.72
N SER A 144 10.83 -2.78 -3.04
CA SER A 144 9.56 -2.72 -2.33
C SER A 144 8.41 -2.51 -3.32
N GLY A 145 7.20 -2.97 -2.97
CA GLY A 145 6.13 -3.07 -3.95
C GLY A 145 4.85 -3.67 -3.44
N LEU A 146 3.91 -3.85 -4.36
CA LEU A 146 2.66 -4.53 -4.17
C LEU A 146 2.74 -5.98 -4.64
N TYR A 147 1.85 -6.80 -4.12
CA TYR A 147 1.57 -8.12 -4.65
C TYR A 147 0.09 -8.43 -4.55
N ALA A 148 -0.38 -9.33 -5.41
CA ALA A 148 -1.76 -9.78 -5.41
C ALA A 148 -1.84 -11.31 -5.49
N ILE A 149 -2.92 -11.88 -4.96
CA ILE A 149 -3.27 -13.29 -5.17
C ILE A 149 -4.60 -13.33 -5.92
N THR A 150 -4.65 -14.15 -6.97
CA THR A 150 -5.85 -14.27 -7.81
C THR A 150 -6.38 -15.69 -7.83
N ALA A 151 -7.70 -15.81 -7.83
CA ALA A 151 -8.36 -17.07 -8.13
C ALA A 151 -8.31 -17.34 -9.64
N TYR A 152 -8.45 -18.60 -10.03
CA TYR A 152 -8.66 -18.95 -11.43
C TYR A 152 -10.10 -18.67 -11.85
N GLU A 153 -10.32 -18.58 -13.16
CA GLU A 153 -11.63 -18.25 -13.74
C GLU A 153 -12.73 -19.19 -13.22
N ASN A 154 -13.88 -18.62 -12.87
CA ASN A 154 -15.05 -19.36 -12.36
C ASN A 154 -14.81 -20.15 -11.06
N TYR A 155 -13.77 -19.82 -10.30
CA TYR A 155 -13.56 -20.42 -8.98
C TYR A 155 -14.79 -20.21 -8.09
N LYS A 156 -15.31 -21.32 -7.56
CA LYS A 156 -16.36 -21.30 -6.54
C LYS A 156 -15.71 -21.56 -5.19
N PRO A 157 -15.88 -20.67 -4.21
CA PRO A 157 -15.20 -20.81 -2.94
C PRO A 157 -15.70 -22.05 -2.20
N SER A 158 -14.75 -22.83 -1.71
CA SER A 158 -15.00 -23.84 -0.71
C SER A 158 -13.90 -23.73 0.33
N TYR A 159 -14.22 -24.07 1.58
CA TYR A 159 -13.39 -23.74 2.72
C TYR A 159 -13.01 -24.99 3.47
N TYR A 160 -11.78 -25.03 3.97
CA TYR A 160 -11.44 -25.94 5.05
C TYR A 160 -12.16 -25.47 6.33
N ASN A 161 -12.80 -26.40 7.02
CA ASN A 161 -13.33 -26.16 8.34
C ASN A 161 -12.18 -25.97 9.36
N HIS A 162 -12.51 -25.56 10.58
CA HIS A 162 -11.52 -25.25 11.61
C HIS A 162 -10.55 -26.42 11.88
N GLN A 163 -11.06 -27.66 11.92
CA GLN A 163 -10.26 -28.85 12.16
C GLN A 163 -9.37 -29.17 10.95
N GLU A 164 -9.92 -29.18 9.73
CA GLU A 164 -9.16 -29.41 8.48
C GLU A 164 -8.02 -28.39 8.33
N ALA A 165 -8.26 -27.11 8.67
CA ALA A 165 -7.26 -26.05 8.58
C ALA A 165 -6.09 -26.24 9.57
N ILE A 166 -6.37 -26.72 10.78
CA ILE A 166 -5.34 -27.06 11.77
C ILE A 166 -4.54 -28.29 11.30
N GLU A 167 -5.22 -29.33 10.83
CA GLU A 167 -4.60 -30.57 10.37
C GLU A 167 -3.68 -30.36 9.17
N ASN A 168 -4.05 -29.44 8.27
CA ASN A 168 -3.20 -29.04 7.15
C ASN A 168 -1.92 -28.29 7.58
N GLY A 169 -1.85 -27.85 8.84
CA GLY A 169 -0.68 -27.17 9.41
C GLY A 169 -0.40 -25.77 8.82
N ASN A 170 -1.22 -25.28 7.91
CA ASN A 170 -0.98 -24.06 7.13
C ASN A 170 -1.60 -22.80 7.75
N VAL A 171 -2.39 -22.95 8.83
CA VAL A 171 -3.11 -21.87 9.51
C VAL A 171 -3.00 -22.05 11.01
N VAL A 172 -2.51 -21.03 11.72
CA VAL A 172 -2.30 -21.08 13.18
C VAL A 172 -3.61 -20.78 13.92
N SER A 173 -4.40 -19.85 13.41
CA SER A 173 -5.68 -19.46 14.00
C SER A 173 -6.76 -19.37 12.93
N PRO A 174 -7.39 -20.50 12.57
CA PRO A 174 -8.38 -20.51 11.50
C PRO A 174 -9.63 -19.73 11.86
N TRP A 175 -10.22 -19.09 10.85
CA TRP A 175 -11.53 -18.46 10.96
C TRP A 175 -12.65 -19.47 10.73
N GLU A 176 -13.77 -19.26 11.40
CA GLU A 176 -15.01 -20.00 11.13
C GLU A 176 -15.47 -19.85 9.68
N ALA A 177 -16.02 -20.94 9.12
CA ALA A 177 -16.49 -20.96 7.73
C ALA A 177 -17.52 -19.87 7.43
N SER A 178 -18.43 -19.57 8.36
CA SER A 178 -19.41 -18.48 8.23
C SER A 178 -18.75 -17.11 8.03
N ARG A 179 -17.62 -16.86 8.70
CA ARG A 179 -16.86 -15.62 8.56
C ARG A 179 -16.19 -15.53 7.19
N LEU A 180 -15.69 -16.64 6.66
CA LEU A 180 -15.10 -16.71 5.32
C LEU A 180 -16.16 -16.48 4.24
N ILE A 181 -17.32 -17.15 4.36
CA ILE A 181 -18.47 -16.95 3.45
C ILE A 181 -18.85 -15.47 3.40
N ASN A 182 -18.95 -14.81 4.56
CA ASN A 182 -19.29 -13.39 4.63
C ASN A 182 -18.24 -12.47 3.99
N LYS A 183 -16.97 -12.87 3.93
CA LYS A 183 -15.92 -12.09 3.25
C LYS A 183 -15.88 -12.28 1.75
N TRP A 184 -16.49 -13.34 1.22
CA TRP A 184 -16.49 -13.60 -0.22
C TRP A 184 -17.19 -12.48 -0.99
N VAL A 185 -16.66 -12.18 -2.17
CA VAL A 185 -17.19 -11.20 -3.13
C VAL A 185 -17.42 -11.95 -4.44
N ASP A 186 -18.69 -12.08 -4.83
CA ASP A 186 -19.03 -12.81 -6.05
C ASP A 186 -18.46 -12.12 -7.30
N GLY A 187 -17.84 -12.93 -8.15
CA GLY A 187 -17.21 -12.46 -9.39
C GLY A 187 -15.87 -11.75 -9.22
N ALA A 188 -15.39 -11.49 -8.00
CA ALA A 188 -14.05 -10.94 -7.80
C ALA A 188 -12.99 -12.01 -8.08
N GLU A 189 -11.99 -11.67 -8.89
CA GLU A 189 -10.86 -12.53 -9.23
C GLU A 189 -9.66 -12.26 -8.33
N ILE A 190 -9.57 -11.04 -7.78
CA ILE A 190 -8.53 -10.66 -6.82
C ILE A 190 -8.95 -11.04 -5.39
N LEU A 191 -8.18 -11.94 -4.77
CA LEU A 191 -8.42 -12.42 -3.41
C LEU A 191 -7.70 -11.58 -2.35
N TYR A 192 -6.56 -11.00 -2.71
CA TYR A 192 -5.70 -10.31 -1.76
C TYR A 192 -4.84 -9.28 -2.47
N TYR A 193 -4.73 -8.09 -1.89
CA TYR A 193 -3.64 -7.16 -2.14
C TYR A 193 -2.77 -7.07 -0.89
N GLY A 194 -1.46 -7.23 -1.06
CA GLY A 194 -0.51 -6.98 0.00
C GLY A 194 0.64 -6.11 -0.49
N LEU A 195 1.48 -5.70 0.46
CA LEU A 195 2.67 -4.92 0.17
C LEU A 195 3.91 -5.50 0.83
N ALA A 196 5.05 -5.12 0.26
CA ALA A 196 6.37 -5.14 0.86
C ALA A 196 6.86 -3.69 1.01
N GLY A 197 7.34 -3.35 2.21
CA GLY A 197 7.98 -2.06 2.47
C GLY A 197 7.04 -0.90 2.79
N ALA A 198 6.07 -1.09 3.68
CA ALA A 198 5.21 0.02 4.15
C ALA A 198 5.97 1.09 4.94
N LYS A 199 7.01 0.69 5.69
CA LYS A 199 7.76 1.58 6.61
C LYS A 199 9.28 1.45 6.47
N SER A 200 9.75 0.52 5.66
CA SER A 200 11.18 0.22 5.44
C SER A 200 11.36 -0.29 4.01
N SER A 201 12.57 -0.27 3.47
CA SER A 201 12.92 -0.78 2.13
C SER A 201 12.89 -2.32 2.03
N ARG A 202 11.87 -2.97 2.60
CA ARG A 202 11.75 -4.43 2.60
C ARG A 202 11.44 -4.93 1.18
N PRO A 203 12.26 -5.84 0.61
CA PRO A 203 12.01 -6.36 -0.74
C PRO A 203 10.76 -7.23 -0.84
N LEU A 204 10.13 -7.22 -2.02
CA LEU A 204 9.07 -8.14 -2.42
C LEU A 204 9.50 -9.59 -2.25
N LYS A 205 10.71 -9.96 -2.71
CA LYS A 205 11.24 -11.33 -2.59
C LYS A 205 11.17 -11.86 -1.17
N VAL A 206 11.57 -11.05 -0.19
CA VAL A 206 11.52 -11.42 1.23
C VAL A 206 10.07 -11.59 1.68
N ARG A 207 9.20 -10.61 1.37
CA ARG A 207 7.80 -10.62 1.80
C ARG A 207 7.01 -11.80 1.22
N LEU A 208 7.24 -12.11 -0.05
CA LEU A 208 6.59 -13.20 -0.77
C LEU A 208 7.10 -14.56 -0.29
N ASN A 209 8.40 -14.68 0.02
CA ASN A 209 8.91 -15.88 0.66
C ASN A 209 8.29 -16.13 2.03
N ASP A 210 8.08 -15.09 2.86
CA ASP A 210 7.33 -15.27 4.12
C ASP A 210 5.92 -15.81 3.88
N LEU A 211 5.22 -15.28 2.87
CA LEU A 211 3.86 -15.70 2.51
C LEU A 211 3.85 -17.18 2.11
N LEU A 212 4.76 -17.59 1.22
CA LEU A 212 4.84 -18.96 0.73
C LEU A 212 5.24 -19.94 1.83
N LYS A 213 6.23 -19.61 2.67
CA LYS A 213 6.63 -20.44 3.81
C LYS A 213 5.47 -20.65 4.78
N HIS A 214 4.68 -19.61 5.02
CA HIS A 214 3.49 -19.72 5.86
C HIS A 214 2.46 -20.71 5.33
N ALA A 215 2.46 -21.03 4.03
CA ALA A 215 1.60 -22.08 3.49
C ALA A 215 1.90 -23.48 4.07
N PHE A 216 3.07 -23.64 4.73
CA PHE A 216 3.47 -24.85 5.46
C PHE A 216 3.46 -24.66 6.99
N GLY A 217 2.87 -23.57 7.49
CA GLY A 217 2.80 -23.28 8.93
C GLY A 217 3.99 -22.50 9.50
N ASP A 218 5.01 -22.21 8.68
CA ASP A 218 6.15 -21.42 9.13
C ASP A 218 5.73 -19.98 9.46
N ILE A 219 6.12 -19.53 10.65
CA ILE A 219 5.93 -18.15 11.10
C ILE A 219 7.26 -17.41 11.16
N THR A 220 7.22 -16.10 10.91
CA THR A 220 8.37 -15.23 11.12
C THR A 220 8.42 -14.75 12.57
N GLU A 221 9.51 -14.10 12.98
CA GLU A 221 9.59 -13.38 14.26
C GLU A 221 8.48 -12.32 14.43
N ARG A 222 7.90 -11.84 13.32
CA ARG A 222 6.78 -10.89 13.32
C ARG A 222 5.41 -11.58 13.43
N GLY A 223 5.41 -12.89 13.66
CA GLY A 223 4.22 -13.73 13.73
C GLY A 223 3.73 -14.24 12.37
N PRO A 224 2.53 -14.84 12.35
CA PRO A 224 1.93 -15.43 11.16
C PRO A 224 1.53 -14.39 10.12
N HIS A 225 1.54 -14.80 8.85
CA HIS A 225 1.11 -13.97 7.76
C HIS A 225 -0.43 -13.92 7.73
N LYS A 226 -1.04 -12.95 8.41
CA LYS A 226 -2.50 -12.89 8.61
C LYS A 226 -3.35 -12.93 7.34
N GLY A 227 -2.93 -12.31 6.24
CA GLY A 227 -3.64 -12.45 4.96
C GLY A 227 -3.48 -13.85 4.35
N GLY A 228 -2.33 -14.50 4.56
CA GLY A 228 -2.04 -15.84 4.08
C GLY A 228 -2.90 -16.86 4.81
N GLU A 229 -3.01 -16.75 6.15
CA GLU A 229 -3.93 -17.58 6.95
C GLU A 229 -5.35 -17.63 6.36
N ILE A 230 -5.89 -16.49 5.93
CA ILE A 230 -7.23 -16.44 5.36
C ILE A 230 -7.28 -17.11 3.98
N ILE A 231 -6.26 -16.90 3.12
CA ILE A 231 -6.19 -17.53 1.79
C ILE A 231 -6.04 -19.04 1.90
N TRP A 232 -5.20 -19.53 2.80
CA TRP A 232 -4.91 -20.96 2.96
C TRP A 232 -6.09 -21.78 3.48
N GLN A 233 -7.15 -21.12 3.95
CA GLN A 233 -8.43 -21.76 4.26
C GLN A 233 -9.33 -22.00 3.05
N LEU A 234 -9.01 -21.48 1.86
CA LEU A 234 -9.72 -21.79 0.62
C LEU A 234 -9.22 -23.13 0.06
N LYS A 235 -10.12 -24.06 -0.26
CA LYS A 235 -9.71 -25.30 -0.94
C LYS A 235 -9.15 -24.98 -2.32
N ASN A 236 -8.15 -25.75 -2.74
CA ASN A 236 -7.39 -25.58 -3.99
C ASN A 236 -6.61 -24.26 -4.09
N TRP A 237 -6.26 -23.64 -2.95
CA TRP A 237 -5.45 -22.43 -2.94
C TRP A 237 -4.11 -22.58 -3.67
N GLN A 238 -3.62 -23.82 -3.80
CA GLN A 238 -2.38 -24.16 -4.52
C GLN A 238 -2.45 -23.80 -6.00
N ASP A 239 -3.64 -23.73 -6.60
CA ASP A 239 -3.84 -23.35 -8.00
C ASP A 239 -4.03 -21.85 -8.22
N PHE A 240 -4.07 -21.05 -7.15
CA PHE A 240 -4.10 -19.59 -7.26
C PHE A 240 -2.78 -19.05 -7.79
N GLU A 241 -2.82 -17.85 -8.35
CA GLU A 241 -1.64 -17.21 -8.94
C GLU A 241 -1.15 -16.05 -8.07
N LEU A 242 0.16 -15.86 -8.05
CA LEU A 242 0.83 -14.78 -7.33
C LEU A 242 1.34 -13.73 -8.33
N TRP A 243 1.03 -12.47 -8.05
CA TRP A 243 1.40 -11.34 -8.88
C TRP A 243 2.22 -10.33 -8.09
N ALA A 244 3.14 -9.61 -8.75
CA ALA A 244 3.97 -8.59 -8.10
C ALA A 244 4.09 -7.32 -8.94
N LEU A 245 4.10 -6.16 -8.27
CA LEU A 245 4.33 -4.86 -8.87
C LEU A 245 5.37 -4.09 -8.04
N PRO A 246 6.60 -3.89 -8.55
CA PRO A 246 7.54 -2.91 -8.01
C PRO A 246 6.88 -1.53 -7.96
N THR A 247 7.03 -0.82 -6.85
CA THR A 247 6.49 0.56 -6.76
C THR A 247 7.57 1.56 -6.46
N GLY A 248 8.46 1.27 -5.49
CA GLY A 248 9.47 2.22 -5.05
C GLY A 248 9.73 2.08 -3.56
N ALA A 249 10.34 3.09 -2.96
CA ALA A 249 10.61 3.12 -1.52
C ALA A 249 9.35 3.55 -0.72
N PRO A 250 9.27 3.24 0.59
CA PRO A 250 8.23 3.80 1.46
C PRO A 250 8.12 5.33 1.33
N PRO A 251 6.91 5.91 1.36
CA PRO A 251 5.62 5.28 1.66
C PRO A 251 4.88 4.71 0.44
N GLU A 252 5.46 4.75 -0.76
CA GLU A 252 4.77 4.49 -2.01
C GLU A 252 4.02 3.13 -2.08
N PRO A 253 4.61 1.99 -1.64
CA PRO A 253 3.88 0.72 -1.61
C PRO A 253 2.60 0.80 -0.76
N ARG A 254 2.62 1.57 0.34
CA ARG A 254 1.46 1.70 1.23
C ARG A 254 0.40 2.61 0.65
N ASP A 255 0.79 3.72 0.02
CA ASP A 255 -0.16 4.64 -0.60
C ASP A 255 -0.86 3.97 -1.78
N LYS A 256 -0.13 3.24 -2.62
CA LYS A 256 -0.70 2.47 -3.73
C LYS A 256 -1.61 1.34 -3.25
N GLU A 257 -1.22 0.58 -2.21
CA GLU A 257 -2.10 -0.45 -1.63
C GLU A 257 -3.40 0.16 -1.11
N TYR A 258 -3.32 1.28 -0.38
CA TYR A 258 -4.50 1.96 0.16
C TYR A 258 -5.47 2.37 -0.95
N LEU A 259 -4.96 2.92 -2.06
CA LEU A 259 -5.79 3.28 -3.22
C LEU A 259 -6.50 2.07 -3.82
N LEU A 260 -5.80 0.94 -4.00
CA LEU A 260 -6.42 -0.30 -4.50
C LEU A 260 -7.50 -0.82 -3.57
N LEU A 261 -7.23 -0.86 -2.26
CA LEU A 261 -8.20 -1.34 -1.27
C LEU A 261 -9.41 -0.43 -1.18
N LYS A 262 -9.20 0.89 -1.19
CA LYS A 262 -10.27 1.89 -1.23
C LYS A 262 -11.16 1.68 -2.44
N LYS A 263 -10.55 1.58 -3.62
CA LYS A 263 -11.32 1.40 -4.86
C LYS A 263 -12.05 0.06 -4.91
N PHE A 264 -11.41 -1.02 -4.47
CA PHE A 264 -12.03 -2.34 -4.42
C PHE A 264 -13.28 -2.30 -3.52
N TYR A 265 -13.17 -1.63 -2.36
CA TYR A 265 -14.30 -1.43 -1.46
C TYR A 265 -15.42 -0.58 -2.08
N GLU A 266 -15.09 0.52 -2.75
CA GLU A 266 -16.08 1.36 -3.45
C GLU A 266 -16.83 0.57 -4.54
N THR A 267 -16.14 -0.31 -5.26
CA THR A 267 -16.73 -1.12 -6.35
C THR A 267 -17.58 -2.28 -5.82
N THR A 268 -17.15 -2.93 -4.75
CA THR A 268 -17.72 -4.24 -4.33
C THR A 268 -18.46 -4.21 -2.99
N GLY A 269 -18.34 -3.13 -2.22
CA GLY A 269 -18.87 -3.00 -0.86
C GLY A 269 -18.10 -3.79 0.20
N LYS A 270 -17.03 -4.51 -0.16
CA LYS A 270 -16.19 -5.32 0.74
C LYS A 270 -14.71 -5.13 0.39
N LEU A 271 -13.81 -5.43 1.33
CA LEU A 271 -12.38 -5.57 1.02
C LEU A 271 -12.12 -6.90 0.32
N PRO A 272 -11.00 -7.06 -0.43
CA PRO A 272 -10.60 -8.36 -0.96
C PRO A 272 -10.61 -9.45 0.11
N PHE A 273 -10.84 -10.70 -0.31
CA PHE A 273 -11.13 -11.83 0.56
C PHE A 273 -10.16 -12.00 1.75
N ALA A 274 -8.87 -11.72 1.59
CA ALA A 274 -7.88 -11.83 2.67
C ALA A 274 -7.45 -10.50 3.29
N ASN A 275 -7.90 -9.36 2.75
CA ASN A 275 -7.65 -8.05 3.35
C ASN A 275 -8.58 -7.83 4.55
N ARG A 276 -8.00 -7.47 5.69
CA ARG A 276 -8.74 -7.27 6.96
C ARG A 276 -9.02 -5.81 7.29
N GLN A 277 -8.26 -4.91 6.68
CA GLN A 277 -8.28 -3.48 6.92
C GLN A 277 -7.67 -2.77 5.70
N PHE A 278 -7.89 -1.46 5.63
CA PHE A 278 -7.22 -0.56 4.69
C PHE A 278 -5.75 -0.38 5.02
#